data_AF-A0A166LQ91-F1
#
_entry.id   AF-A0A166LQ91-F1
#
_cell.length_a   1.000
_cell.length_b   1.000
_cell.length_c   1.000
_cell.angle_alpha   90.00
_cell.angle_beta   90.00
_cell.angle_gamma   90.00
#
_symmetry.space_group_name_H-M   'P 1'
#
loop_
_entity.id
_entity.type
_entity.pdbx_description
1 polymer ?
#
loop_
_entity_poly.entity_id
_entity_poly.type
_entity_poly.pdbx_seq_one_letter_code
_entity_poly.pdbx_strand_id
1 'polypeptide(L)'
;MKHAVLLPYRVKLLCDGHSCYHSRRTDDPGRKSIRGCIVDIIIGPKPSTKFRRFFSLSKQDDAKNAKKAAAKPYTNAPKIQRLVTLLRLHRRRHLHSPKQRRIEHQKEQMEYDVLIAKRVREKKADVAAVKASHKTVAA
;
A
#
# COMPACT_ATOMS: atom_id res chain seq x y z
N MET A 1 0.49 14.16 29.23
CA MET A 1 1.83 13.69 29.60
C MET A 1 2.71 13.73 28.36
N LYS A 2 4.02 14.00 28.48
CA LYS A 2 4.91 14.11 27.31
C LYS A 2 5.93 12.99 27.31
N HIS A 3 5.96 12.23 26.21
CA HIS A 3 6.98 11.21 25.98
C HIS A 3 8.40 11.78 26.13
N ALA A 4 9.31 10.98 26.68
CA ALA A 4 10.71 11.35 26.98
C ALA A 4 10.93 12.41 28.08
N VAL A 5 9.89 12.96 28.70
CA VAL A 5 10.03 13.72 29.96
C VAL A 5 10.06 12.71 31.11
N LEU A 6 11.26 12.25 31.45
CA LEU A 6 11.54 11.17 32.43
C LEU A 6 11.47 11.64 33.89
N LEU A 7 10.47 12.45 34.20
CA LEU A 7 10.25 12.98 35.54
C LEU A 7 8.82 12.65 36.00
N PRO A 8 8.62 12.23 37.26
CA PRO A 8 7.29 11.90 37.77
C PRO A 8 6.43 13.16 38.03
N TYR A 9 6.99 14.36 37.94
CA TYR A 9 6.33 15.65 38.20
C TYR A 9 6.12 16.49 36.93
N ARG A 10 5.56 17.70 37.08
CA ARG A 10 5.30 18.63 35.97
C ARG A 10 6.48 19.58 35.76
N VAL A 11 6.83 19.85 34.50
CA VAL A 11 7.92 20.77 34.12
C VAL A 11 7.42 21.77 33.08
N LYS A 12 7.91 23.02 33.11
CA LYS A 12 7.64 24.05 32.10
C LYS A 12 8.64 23.94 30.94
N LEU A 13 8.17 23.56 29.76
CA LEU A 13 8.97 23.45 28.54
C LEU A 13 8.49 24.45 27.49
N LEU A 14 9.42 24.93 26.66
CA LEU A 14 9.08 25.59 25.41
C LEU A 14 8.53 24.53 24.46
N CYS A 15 7.33 24.74 23.95
CA CYS A 15 6.62 23.80 23.11
C CYS A 15 6.45 24.40 21.72
N ASP A 16 7.26 23.94 20.79
CA ASP A 16 7.14 24.28 19.38
C ASP A 16 6.85 23.02 18.57
N GLY A 17 5.71 22.98 17.88
CA GLY A 17 5.21 21.78 17.19
C GLY A 17 5.04 20.53 18.08
N HIS A 18 5.04 20.68 19.41
CA HIS A 18 5.00 19.58 20.36
C HIS A 18 3.57 19.16 20.70
N SER A 19 3.31 17.84 20.83
CA SER A 19 2.00 17.27 21.19
C SER A 19 1.26 17.87 22.41
N CYS A 20 1.96 18.57 23.30
CA CYS A 20 1.42 19.24 24.48
C CYS A 20 0.98 20.69 24.23
N TYR A 21 1.13 21.18 23.00
CA TYR A 21 0.81 22.53 22.58
C TYR A 21 0.38 22.54 21.11
N HIS A 22 -0.85 22.98 20.84
CA HIS A 22 -1.31 23.17 19.47
C HIS A 22 -1.18 24.66 19.14
N SER A 23 -0.20 24.99 18.30
CA SER A 23 0.05 26.35 17.86
C SER A 23 -1.15 26.86 17.05
N ARG A 24 -1.59 28.10 17.33
CA ARG A 24 -2.67 28.73 16.55
C ARG A 24 -2.17 29.33 15.22
N ARG A 25 -0.86 29.54 15.10
CA ARG A 25 -0.15 29.99 13.89
C ARG A 25 1.09 29.13 13.69
N THR A 26 1.68 29.17 12.50
CA THR A 26 2.78 28.30 12.08
C THR A 26 4.08 28.48 12.87
N ASP A 27 4.26 29.59 13.62
CA ASP A 27 5.55 29.97 14.24
C ASP A 27 5.42 30.57 15.65
N ASP A 28 4.43 30.12 16.43
CA ASP A 28 4.22 30.59 17.81
C ASP A 28 4.72 29.55 18.82
N PRO A 29 5.98 29.62 19.31
CA PRO A 29 6.42 28.71 20.35
C PRO A 29 5.81 29.11 21.71
N GLY A 30 5.13 28.18 22.37
CA GLY A 30 4.45 28.43 23.64
C GLY A 30 5.11 27.74 24.83
N ARG A 31 5.37 28.45 25.94
CA ARG A 31 5.85 27.82 27.18
C ARG A 31 4.69 27.22 27.98
N LYS A 32 4.67 25.91 28.19
CA LYS A 32 3.58 25.19 28.88
C LYS A 32 4.08 24.24 29.95
N SER A 33 3.28 24.04 31.00
CA SER A 33 3.53 23.07 32.07
C SER A 33 3.00 21.68 31.68
N ILE A 34 3.87 20.67 31.68
CA ILE A 34 3.54 19.33 31.16
C ILE A 34 3.94 18.27 32.18
N ARG A 35 3.12 17.22 32.32
CA ARG A 35 3.40 16.05 33.16
C ARG A 35 4.30 15.05 32.42
N GLY A 36 5.29 14.46 33.10
CA GLY A 36 6.19 13.46 32.49
C GLY A 36 5.54 12.11 32.16
N CYS A 37 6.33 11.21 31.54
CA CYS A 37 5.84 10.04 30.81
C CYS A 37 5.74 8.72 31.60
N ILE A 38 6.22 8.67 32.85
CA ILE A 38 6.34 7.40 33.58
C ILE A 38 4.94 6.97 34.08
N VAL A 39 4.23 6.12 33.30
CA VAL A 39 2.96 5.41 33.64
C VAL A 39 2.88 4.07 32.87
N ASP A 40 2.25 3.05 33.48
CA ASP A 40 2.01 1.69 32.98
C ASP A 40 1.21 1.61 31.65
N ILE A 41 1.46 0.59 30.83
CA ILE A 41 0.84 0.41 29.51
C ILE A 41 -0.56 -0.22 29.64
N ILE A 42 -1.60 0.56 29.31
CA ILE A 42 -3.03 0.17 29.50
C ILE A 42 -3.61 -0.63 28.30
N ILE A 43 -2.98 -0.62 27.11
CA ILE A 43 -3.55 -1.21 25.88
C ILE A 43 -2.60 -2.22 25.24
N GLY A 44 -3.10 -3.44 24.99
CA GLY A 44 -2.37 -4.50 24.29
C GLY A 44 -2.14 -4.26 22.79
N PRO A 45 -1.31 -5.09 22.14
CA PRO A 45 -0.91 -4.90 20.74
C PRO A 45 -2.07 -5.12 19.75
N LYS A 46 -2.39 -4.11 18.92
CA LYS A 46 -3.46 -4.14 17.90
C LYS A 46 -3.06 -4.61 16.49
N PRO A 47 -1.86 -4.30 15.95
CA PRO A 47 -1.44 -4.81 14.63
C PRO A 47 -1.09 -6.30 14.67
N SER A 48 -1.47 -7.05 13.64
CA SER A 48 -1.21 -8.51 13.54
C SER A 48 0.27 -8.87 13.74
N THR A 49 1.22 -8.08 13.21
CA THR A 49 2.65 -8.34 13.38
C THR A 49 3.15 -8.10 14.80
N LYS A 50 2.61 -7.09 15.50
CA LYS A 50 2.96 -6.82 16.90
C LYS A 50 2.31 -7.84 17.84
N PHE A 51 1.10 -8.30 17.51
CA PHE A 51 0.43 -9.37 18.24
C PHE A 51 1.24 -10.68 18.16
N ARG A 52 1.69 -11.07 16.96
CA ARG A 52 2.53 -12.28 16.80
C ARG A 52 3.85 -12.20 17.57
N ARG A 53 4.54 -11.05 17.52
CA ARG A 53 5.78 -10.83 18.29
C ARG A 53 5.55 -10.87 19.81
N PHE A 54 4.45 -10.30 20.28
CA PHE A 54 4.13 -10.24 21.70
C PHE A 54 3.83 -11.62 22.29
N PHE A 55 3.16 -12.49 21.53
CA PHE A 55 2.82 -13.86 21.95
C PHE A 55 3.81 -14.92 21.44
N SER A 56 4.95 -14.52 20.88
CA SER A 56 5.95 -15.42 20.27
C SER A 56 5.35 -16.43 19.27
N LEU A 57 4.31 -16.02 18.53
CA LEU A 57 3.62 -16.86 17.55
C LEU A 57 4.41 -16.95 16.24
N SER A 58 4.29 -18.10 15.57
CA SER A 58 4.83 -18.30 14.23
C SER A 58 4.00 -17.55 13.18
N LYS A 59 4.49 -17.51 11.94
CA LYS A 59 3.82 -16.79 10.84
C LYS A 59 2.57 -17.54 10.33
N GLN A 60 2.52 -18.85 10.56
CA GLN A 60 1.46 -19.76 10.16
C GLN A 60 0.31 -19.76 11.18
N ASP A 61 0.57 -19.37 12.42
CA ASP A 61 -0.44 -19.39 13.47
C ASP A 61 -1.53 -18.32 13.28
N ASP A 62 -2.77 -18.75 13.50
CA ASP A 62 -3.96 -17.93 13.43
C ASP A 62 -4.11 -17.07 14.68
N ALA A 63 -3.93 -15.76 14.54
CA ALA A 63 -4.02 -14.78 15.62
C ALA A 63 -5.44 -14.60 16.22
N LYS A 64 -6.45 -15.36 15.75
CA LYS A 64 -7.87 -15.20 16.15
C LYS A 64 -8.35 -16.17 17.23
N ASN A 65 -7.62 -17.23 17.53
CA ASN A 65 -8.16 -18.38 18.30
C ASN A 65 -7.82 -18.40 19.80
N ALA A 66 -7.46 -17.28 20.43
CA ALA A 66 -7.21 -17.23 21.88
C ALA A 66 -8.52 -17.01 22.68
N LYS A 67 -9.23 -18.08 23.07
CA LYS A 67 -10.37 -18.01 24.02
C LYS A 67 -10.33 -19.18 25.03
N LYS A 68 -10.40 -18.90 26.34
CA LYS A 68 -10.65 -19.91 27.41
C LYS A 68 -12.15 -19.94 27.75
N ALA A 69 -12.67 -21.13 28.05
CA ALA A 69 -14.09 -21.41 28.26
C ALA A 69 -14.49 -21.47 29.75
N ALA A 70 -15.46 -20.65 30.15
CA ALA A 70 -16.46 -20.85 31.22
C ALA A 70 -17.14 -19.49 31.53
N ALA A 71 -18.48 -19.44 31.50
CA ALA A 71 -19.35 -18.24 31.41
C ALA A 71 -19.18 -17.43 30.10
N LYS A 72 -20.17 -16.61 29.70
CA LYS A 72 -20.10 -15.74 28.50
C LYS A 72 -19.70 -14.29 28.89
N PRO A 73 -18.46 -14.00 29.33
CA PRO A 73 -18.03 -12.63 29.52
C PRO A 73 -17.96 -11.95 28.14
N TYR A 74 -18.76 -10.90 27.95
CA TYR A 74 -18.64 -10.02 26.79
C TYR A 74 -17.30 -9.29 26.88
N THR A 75 -16.30 -9.80 26.16
CA THR A 75 -14.98 -9.20 26.09
C THR A 75 -14.86 -8.40 24.80
N ASN A 76 -14.73 -7.08 24.94
CA ASN A 76 -14.41 -6.21 23.81
C ASN A 76 -12.98 -6.48 23.35
N ALA A 77 -12.82 -7.28 22.30
CA ALA A 77 -11.52 -7.49 21.66
C ALA A 77 -11.24 -6.37 20.64
N PRO A 78 -10.00 -5.85 20.57
CA PRO A 78 -9.65 -4.87 19.55
C PRO A 78 -9.67 -5.51 18.16
N LYS A 79 -10.26 -4.84 17.18
CA LYS A 79 -10.15 -5.21 15.76
C LYS A 79 -8.67 -5.28 15.36
N ILE A 80 -8.19 -6.48 15.04
CA ILE A 80 -6.81 -6.71 14.61
C ILE A 80 -6.57 -5.97 13.29
N GLN A 81 -5.63 -5.05 13.31
CA GLN A 81 -5.26 -4.30 12.11
C GLN A 81 -4.24 -5.06 11.29
N ARG A 82 -4.30 -4.86 9.97
CA ARG A 82 -3.38 -5.43 8.97
C ARG A 82 -3.40 -6.96 8.84
N LEU A 83 -4.42 -7.63 9.37
CA LEU A 83 -4.65 -9.05 9.10
C LEU A 83 -4.87 -9.30 7.60
N VAL A 84 -4.33 -10.40 7.07
CA VAL A 84 -4.64 -10.86 5.72
C VAL A 84 -6.04 -11.48 5.75
N THR A 85 -6.97 -10.90 4.98
CA THR A 85 -8.35 -11.38 4.86
C THR A 85 -8.71 -11.62 3.41
N LEU A 86 -9.71 -12.46 3.16
CA LEU A 86 -10.21 -12.76 1.80
C LEU A 86 -10.56 -11.47 1.04
N LEU A 87 -11.21 -10.50 1.69
CA LEU A 87 -11.53 -9.21 1.10
C LEU A 87 -10.28 -8.42 0.65
N ARG A 88 -9.21 -8.43 1.46
CA ARG A 88 -7.95 -7.78 1.09
C ARG A 88 -7.30 -8.47 -0.11
N LEU A 89 -7.34 -9.80 -0.18
CA LEU A 89 -6.83 -10.57 -1.33
C LEU A 89 -7.65 -10.27 -2.59
N HIS A 90 -8.98 -10.22 -2.47
CA HIS A 90 -9.87 -9.88 -3.58
C HIS A 90 -9.59 -8.48 -4.14
N ARG A 91 -9.47 -7.46 -3.26
CA ARG A 91 -9.10 -6.09 -3.67
C ARG A 91 -7.74 -6.04 -4.39
N ARG A 92 -6.75 -6.83 -3.92
CA ARG A 92 -5.43 -6.91 -4.56
C ARG A 92 -5.51 -7.57 -5.95
N ARG A 93 -6.27 -8.67 -6.10
CA ARG A 93 -6.52 -9.32 -7.39
C ARG A 93 -7.24 -8.38 -8.36
N HIS A 94 -8.27 -7.68 -7.88
CA HIS A 94 -9.01 -6.69 -8.67
C HIS A 94 -8.11 -5.56 -9.18
N LEU A 95 -7.11 -5.11 -8.42
CA LEU A 95 -6.17 -4.09 -8.90
C LEU A 95 -5.13 -4.64 -9.91
N HIS A 96 -4.86 -5.94 -9.88
CA HIS A 96 -3.89 -6.57 -10.77
C HIS A 96 -4.52 -6.91 -12.13
N SER A 97 -5.76 -7.39 -12.15
CA SER A 97 -6.49 -7.76 -13.37
C SER A 97 -6.53 -6.66 -14.46
N PRO A 98 -6.90 -5.40 -14.18
CA PRO A 98 -6.90 -4.34 -15.20
C PRO A 98 -5.48 -4.00 -15.69
N LYS A 99 -4.44 -4.25 -14.91
CA LYS A 99 -3.05 -4.09 -15.39
C LYS A 99 -2.68 -5.19 -16.38
N GLN A 100 -3.06 -6.43 -16.09
CA GLN A 100 -2.86 -7.56 -17.01
C GLN A 100 -3.60 -7.32 -18.33
N ARG A 101 -4.89 -6.94 -18.27
CA ARG A 101 -5.69 -6.60 -19.47
C ARG A 101 -5.07 -5.50 -20.33
N ARG A 102 -4.51 -4.46 -19.71
CA ARG A 102 -3.81 -3.38 -20.45
C ARG A 102 -2.56 -3.90 -21.16
N ILE A 103 -1.78 -4.76 -20.51
CA ILE A 103 -0.59 -5.36 -21.10
C ILE A 103 -0.97 -6.28 -22.27
N GLU A 104 -2.02 -7.08 -22.12
CA GLU A 104 -2.55 -7.96 -23.17
C GLU A 104 -3.02 -7.14 -24.38
N HIS A 105 -3.86 -6.13 -24.16
CA HIS A 105 -4.30 -5.22 -25.24
C HIS A 105 -3.13 -4.53 -25.92
N GLN A 106 -2.10 -4.11 -25.18
CA GLN A 106 -0.91 -3.51 -25.79
C GLN A 106 -0.17 -4.51 -26.70
N LYS A 107 -0.06 -5.78 -26.31
CA LYS A 107 0.55 -6.82 -27.15
C LYS A 107 -0.24 -7.05 -28.43
N GLU A 108 -1.57 -7.13 -28.35
CA GLU A 108 -2.45 -7.31 -29.51
C GLU A 108 -2.31 -6.15 -30.51
N GLN A 109 -2.23 -4.91 -30.03
CA GLN A 109 -2.01 -3.73 -30.88
C GLN A 109 -0.64 -3.80 -31.58
N MET A 110 0.41 -4.16 -30.85
CA MET A 110 1.75 -4.32 -31.43
C MET A 110 1.80 -5.42 -32.50
N GLU A 111 1.09 -6.53 -32.29
CA GLU A 111 0.99 -7.62 -33.27
C GLU A 111 0.24 -7.17 -34.54
N TYR A 112 -0.85 -6.41 -34.39
CA TYR A 112 -1.60 -5.85 -35.51
C TYR A 112 -0.76 -4.86 -36.32
N ASP A 113 -0.01 -3.98 -35.65
CA ASP A 113 0.89 -3.02 -36.31
C ASP A 113 1.96 -3.72 -37.16
N VAL A 114 2.50 -4.84 -36.66
CA VAL A 114 3.46 -5.68 -37.42
C VAL A 114 2.81 -6.28 -38.68
N LEU A 115 1.58 -6.77 -38.58
CA LEU A 115 0.84 -7.31 -39.74
C LEU A 115 0.55 -6.23 -40.80
N ILE A 116 0.17 -5.04 -40.36
CA ILE A 116 -0.05 -3.90 -41.27
C ILE A 116 1.25 -3.51 -41.96
N ALA A 117 2.36 -3.43 -41.23
CA ALA A 117 3.67 -3.15 -41.80
C ALA A 117 4.08 -4.20 -42.84
N LYS A 118 3.80 -5.48 -42.61
CA LYS A 118 4.04 -6.56 -43.57
C LYS A 118 3.22 -6.37 -44.85
N ARG A 119 1.91 -6.17 -44.75
CA ARG A 119 1.02 -5.96 -45.92
C ARG A 119 1.42 -4.73 -46.74
N VAL A 120 1.83 -3.64 -46.08
CA VAL A 120 2.31 -2.43 -46.77
C VAL A 120 3.60 -2.70 -47.52
N ARG A 121 4.53 -3.49 -46.96
CA ARG A 121 5.77 -3.88 -47.63
C ARG A 121 5.49 -4.75 -48.86
N GLU A 122 4.64 -5.75 -48.73
CA GLU A 122 4.24 -6.65 -49.83
C GLU A 122 3.61 -5.83 -50.97
N LYS A 123 2.60 -5.01 -50.67
CA LYS A 123 1.94 -4.16 -51.67
C LYS A 123 2.92 -3.19 -52.36
N LYS A 124 3.87 -2.63 -51.61
CA LYS A 124 4.92 -1.76 -52.19
C LYS A 124 5.85 -2.55 -53.12
N ALA A 125 6.21 -3.78 -52.77
CA ALA A 125 7.04 -4.66 -53.60
C ALA A 125 6.31 -5.05 -54.90
N ASP A 126 5.01 -5.40 -54.82
CA ASP A 126 4.20 -5.74 -55.99
C ASP A 126 4.10 -4.56 -56.97
N VAL A 127 3.80 -3.36 -56.45
CA VAL A 127 3.75 -2.14 -57.27
C VAL A 127 5.13 -1.83 -57.89
N ALA A 128 6.23 -2.05 -57.16
CA ALA A 128 7.56 -1.87 -57.69
C ALA A 128 7.89 -2.88 -58.80
N ALA A 129 7.48 -4.14 -58.66
CA ALA A 129 7.67 -5.18 -59.66
C ALA A 129 6.90 -4.86 -60.96
N VAL A 130 5.64 -4.42 -60.85
CA VAL A 130 4.84 -3.98 -62.00
C VAL A 130 5.46 -2.76 -62.68
N LYS A 131 5.95 -1.78 -61.92
CA LYS A 131 6.65 -0.62 -62.51
C LYS A 131 7.95 -1.02 -63.22
N ALA A 132 8.69 -1.97 -62.67
CA ALA A 132 9.92 -2.47 -63.27
C ALA A 132 9.64 -3.19 -64.60
N SER A 133 8.60 -4.02 -64.67
CA SER A 133 8.22 -4.71 -65.92
C SER A 133 7.78 -3.75 -67.02
N HIS A 134 7.04 -2.67 -66.69
CA HIS A 134 6.71 -1.64 -67.67
C HIS A 134 7.95 -0.88 -68.17
N LYS A 135 8.96 -0.68 -67.32
CA LYS A 135 10.20 0.01 -67.71
C LYS A 135 11.06 -0.80 -68.68
N THR A 136 11.09 -2.13 -68.55
CA THR A 136 11.86 -3.01 -69.45
C THR A 136 11.23 -3.18 -70.83
N VAL A 137 9.92 -2.95 -70.97
CA VAL A 137 9.21 -3.04 -72.27
C VAL A 137 9.34 -1.74 -73.09
N ALA A 138 9.61 -0.61 -72.42
CA ALA A 138 9.71 0.71 -73.05
C ALA A 138 11.14 1.11 -73.45
N ALA A 139 12.14 0.26 -73.22
CA ALA A 139 13.56 0.45 -73.58
C ALA A 139 13.95 -0.52 -74.69
#